data_AF-A0A440UTR9-F1
#
_entry.id   AF-A0A440UTR9-F1
#
_cell.length_a   1.000
_cell.length_b   1.000
_cell.length_c   1.000
_cell.angle_alpha   90.00
_cell.angle_beta   90.00
_cell.angle_gamma   90.00
#
_symmetry.space_group_name_H-M   'P 1'
#
loop_
_entity.id
_entity.type
_entity.pdbx_description
1 polymer ?
#
loop_
_entity_poly.entity_id
_entity_poly.type
_entity_poly.pdbx_seq_one_letter_code
_entity_poly.pdbx_strand_id
1 'polypeptide(L)'
;RVESAEYAESRMSPGGRARVEPEFFAAMVNDRSASVDPVDDNVFDDEEADLDDFDDEEPVQRRANVRNFRSDAATRVEAPAPRPVQGARVQREAQTSLIGSGTFEMPSLHFLSEPKNVAKDPSLSKDALEQNARLLEGVLEDFGVKGEIIHVRPGPVVTLYELEPAPGIKSSRVIGLSDDIARSMSAIACRVAVVPGRNAIGIELPNAKRETVYLREIMASRDFETTKAKLALALGKTINGEAVIVDIAKMPHVLVAGTTGSGKSVAINTMILSLLYRLTPQECRLIMIDPKMLELSVYDGIPHLLTPVVTDPKKAVVALKWTVREMEDRYRKMSKVGVRNIDGFNARVSQAEKKGEKISRTVQTGFDRQTGEAIYETEDLDLEPMPYIVVIIDEMADLMMVAGKDIEGAVQRLAQMARAAGIHVIMATQRPSVDVITGTIKANFPT
;
A
#
# COMPACT_ATOMS: atom_id res chain seq x y z
N ARG A 1 -10.69 30.04 48.46
CA ARG A 1 -9.38 30.34 49.07
C ARG A 1 -8.50 29.13 48.79
N VAL A 2 -7.55 29.09 47.86
CA VAL A 2 -6.90 30.12 47.05
C VAL A 2 -6.57 29.47 45.70
N GLU A 3 -6.93 30.13 44.61
CA GLU A 3 -6.50 29.84 43.23
C GLU A 3 -5.20 30.58 42.92
N SER A 4 -4.47 30.06 41.93
CA SER A 4 -3.66 30.78 40.93
C SER A 4 -2.45 31.62 41.39
N ALA A 5 -1.26 31.03 41.22
CA ALA A 5 0.04 31.63 40.86
C ALA A 5 0.98 30.42 40.61
N GLU A 6 1.82 30.25 39.59
CA GLU A 6 2.58 31.14 38.71
C GLU A 6 2.88 30.35 37.43
N TYR A 7 2.53 30.87 36.25
CA TYR A 7 3.11 30.46 34.97
C TYR A 7 3.14 31.69 34.07
N ALA A 8 4.12 32.56 34.30
CA ALA A 8 4.44 33.66 33.42
C ALA A 8 5.91 34.01 33.63
N GLU A 9 6.80 33.34 32.90
CA GLU A 9 8.11 33.89 32.51
C GLU A 9 8.88 32.87 31.65
N SER A 10 8.96 33.14 30.33
CA SER A 10 10.10 32.81 29.46
C SER A 10 9.74 33.00 27.98
N ARG A 11 9.48 34.26 27.58
CA ARG A 11 9.58 34.64 26.16
C ARG A 11 10.12 36.07 26.05
N MET A 12 11.44 36.21 26.14
CA MET A 12 12.14 37.32 25.48
C MET A 12 13.50 36.84 24.96
N SER A 13 13.72 37.03 23.66
CA SER A 13 15.04 37.00 23.03
C SER A 13 15.66 38.40 23.06
N PRO A 14 16.99 38.53 23.24
CA PRO A 14 17.66 39.82 23.32
C PRO A 14 17.94 40.37 21.93
N GLY A 15 17.22 41.42 21.53
CA GLY A 15 17.44 42.10 20.25
C GLY A 15 16.24 42.95 19.88
N GLY A 16 16.16 44.15 20.47
CA GLY A 16 15.05 45.07 20.28
C GLY A 16 14.78 45.42 18.81
N ARG A 17 13.67 44.91 18.29
CA ARG A 17 12.84 45.48 17.21
C ARG A 17 11.46 44.83 17.27
N ALA A 18 10.43 45.64 17.49
CA ALA A 18 9.05 45.20 17.65
C ALA A 18 8.48 44.63 16.34
N ARG A 19 7.80 43.48 16.43
CA ARG A 19 7.08 42.85 15.32
C ARG A 19 5.65 43.40 15.29
N VAL A 20 5.30 44.10 14.21
CA VAL A 20 3.96 44.59 13.91
C VAL A 20 3.21 43.49 13.15
N GLU A 21 2.06 43.04 13.64
CA GLU A 21 1.12 42.19 12.90
C GLU A 21 -0.04 43.04 12.35
N PRO A 22 -0.53 42.79 11.13
CA PRO A 22 -1.63 43.55 10.55
C PRO A 22 -3.02 43.05 10.98
N GLU A 23 -3.87 43.96 11.45
CA GLU A 23 -5.31 43.79 11.69
C GLU A 23 -6.07 43.78 10.35
N PHE A 24 -6.91 42.76 10.09
CA PHE A 24 -8.14 42.88 9.28
C PHE A 24 -8.98 41.59 9.43
N PHE A 25 -10.30 41.75 9.63
CA PHE A 25 -11.36 40.75 9.86
C PHE A 25 -11.79 40.47 11.31
N ALA A 26 -12.27 41.53 11.98
CA ALA A 26 -13.32 41.44 13.00
C ALA A 26 -14.44 42.42 12.64
N ALA A 27 -15.42 41.97 11.85
CA ALA A 27 -16.68 42.68 11.63
C ALA A 27 -17.75 41.68 11.19
N MET A 28 -18.58 41.22 12.13
CA MET A 28 -20.01 40.86 11.95
C MET A 28 -20.51 40.09 13.19
N VAL A 29 -20.74 40.82 14.28
CA VAL A 29 -21.78 40.46 15.27
C VAL A 29 -22.42 41.77 15.73
N ASN A 30 -23.48 42.18 15.04
CA ASN A 30 -24.64 42.91 15.58
C ASN A 30 -25.47 43.40 14.38
N ASP A 31 -26.56 42.71 14.07
CA ASP A 31 -27.85 43.38 14.15
C ASP A 31 -29.00 42.35 14.17
N ARG A 32 -29.79 42.40 15.24
CA ARG A 32 -31.12 41.82 15.33
C ARG A 32 -32.03 42.98 15.69
N SER A 33 -32.89 43.41 14.78
CA SER A 33 -34.15 44.02 15.15
C SER A 33 -35.16 43.94 14.00
N ALA A 34 -36.41 43.79 14.42
CA ALA A 34 -37.58 43.41 13.64
C ALA A 34 -38.24 44.60 12.92
N SER A 35 -39.05 44.30 11.90
CA SER A 35 -40.25 45.09 11.60
C SER A 35 -41.34 44.20 10.99
N VAL A 36 -42.56 44.52 11.41
CA VAL A 36 -43.85 43.82 11.27
C VAL A 36 -44.74 44.69 10.36
N ASP A 37 -45.40 44.08 9.36
CA ASP A 37 -46.73 44.32 8.73
C ASP A 37 -47.24 45.77 8.44
N PRO A 38 -48.14 46.03 7.44
CA PRO A 38 -49.44 45.33 7.34
C PRO A 38 -50.12 45.14 5.96
N VAL A 39 -51.15 44.30 6.05
CA VAL A 39 -52.35 44.04 5.24
C VAL A 39 -53.07 45.30 4.72
N ASP A 40 -53.68 45.25 3.52
CA ASP A 40 -55.10 45.62 3.36
C ASP A 40 -55.78 45.13 2.03
N ASP A 41 -57.10 45.07 2.14
CA ASP A 41 -58.22 44.42 1.45
C ASP A 41 -58.55 44.64 -0.05
N ASN A 42 -59.15 43.57 -0.62
CA ASN A 42 -60.37 43.44 -1.46
C ASN A 42 -60.86 44.58 -2.36
N VAL A 43 -61.10 44.28 -3.66
CA VAL A 43 -62.33 44.68 -4.40
C VAL A 43 -62.70 43.61 -5.45
N PHE A 44 -64.00 43.32 -5.49
CA PHE A 44 -64.79 42.41 -6.31
C PHE A 44 -64.78 42.72 -7.81
N ASP A 45 -65.00 41.70 -8.65
CA ASP A 45 -66.05 41.79 -9.68
C ASP A 45 -66.61 40.40 -10.01
N ASP A 46 -67.94 40.34 -10.01
CA ASP A 46 -68.79 39.19 -10.26
C ASP A 46 -68.96 38.94 -11.77
N GLU A 47 -69.09 37.68 -12.19
CA GLU A 47 -70.00 37.31 -13.27
C GLU A 47 -70.47 35.86 -13.12
N GLU A 48 -71.79 35.71 -13.10
CA GLU A 48 -72.57 34.50 -12.81
C GLU A 48 -72.62 33.46 -13.95
N ALA A 49 -73.05 32.27 -13.53
CA ALA A 49 -73.81 31.25 -14.27
C ALA A 49 -73.00 30.22 -15.09
N ASP A 50 -72.96 28.97 -14.62
CA ASP A 50 -74.07 28.02 -14.75
C ASP A 50 -73.85 26.78 -13.87
N LEU A 51 -74.96 26.34 -13.26
CA LEU A 51 -75.09 25.11 -12.49
C LEU A 51 -75.21 23.94 -13.46
N ASP A 52 -74.40 22.89 -13.30
CA ASP A 52 -74.81 21.54 -13.68
C ASP A 52 -74.13 20.47 -12.80
N ASP A 53 -75.01 19.63 -12.29
CA ASP A 53 -74.96 18.34 -11.63
C ASP A 53 -73.69 17.79 -10.94
N PHE A 54 -73.98 17.33 -9.72
CA PHE A 54 -73.16 16.49 -8.87
C PHE A 54 -73.12 15.05 -9.42
N ASP A 55 -71.92 14.52 -9.64
CA ASP A 55 -71.66 13.08 -9.52
C ASP A 55 -70.40 12.88 -8.67
N ASP A 56 -70.56 12.09 -7.61
CA ASP A 56 -69.58 11.82 -6.55
C ASP A 56 -68.33 11.09 -7.10
N GLU A 57 -67.18 11.77 -7.19
CA GLU A 57 -65.87 11.12 -7.25
C GLU A 57 -65.15 11.24 -5.89
N GLU A 58 -64.97 10.09 -5.23
CA GLU A 58 -64.19 9.95 -3.99
C GLU A 58 -62.77 10.53 -4.13
N PRO A 59 -62.21 11.18 -3.09
CA PRO A 59 -60.84 11.67 -3.14
C PRO A 59 -59.87 10.49 -3.18
N VAL A 60 -59.10 10.40 -4.27
CA VAL A 60 -58.00 9.45 -4.45
C VAL A 60 -56.98 9.63 -3.31
N GLN A 61 -57.10 8.83 -2.27
CA GLN A 61 -56.06 8.64 -1.27
C GLN A 61 -54.83 8.10 -2.00
N ARG A 62 -53.82 8.94 -2.23
CA ARG A 62 -52.47 8.49 -2.53
C ARG A 62 -51.95 7.71 -1.32
N ARG A 63 -52.27 6.42 -1.28
CA ARG A 63 -51.59 5.45 -0.42
C ARG A 63 -50.13 5.50 -0.81
N ALA A 64 -49.29 5.99 0.10
CA ALA A 64 -47.87 5.76 0.02
C ALA A 64 -47.68 4.25 -0.14
N ASN A 65 -47.18 3.81 -1.29
CA ASN A 65 -46.75 2.43 -1.47
C ASN A 65 -45.62 2.19 -0.47
N VAL A 66 -45.97 1.69 0.71
CA VAL A 66 -45.04 0.99 1.58
C VAL A 66 -44.61 -0.21 0.74
N ARG A 67 -43.47 -0.07 0.07
CA ARG A 67 -42.75 -1.21 -0.47
C ARG A 67 -42.51 -2.13 0.72
N ASN A 68 -43.27 -3.21 0.79
CA ASN A 68 -42.86 -4.37 1.55
C ASN A 68 -41.49 -4.77 0.98
N PHE A 69 -40.41 -4.34 1.62
CA PHE A 69 -39.09 -4.95 1.47
C PHE A 69 -39.17 -6.34 2.11
N ARG A 70 -39.92 -7.24 1.47
CA ARG A 70 -39.54 -8.64 1.47
C ARG A 70 -38.65 -8.76 0.25
N SER A 71 -37.34 -8.59 0.46
CA SER A 71 -36.37 -9.07 -0.51
C SER A 71 -36.67 -10.56 -0.69
N ASP A 72 -37.19 -10.93 -1.86
CA ASP A 72 -37.05 -12.28 -2.34
C ASP A 72 -35.57 -12.64 -2.19
N ALA A 73 -35.30 -13.76 -1.53
CA ALA A 73 -33.97 -14.23 -1.18
C ALA A 73 -33.15 -14.59 -2.43
N ALA A 74 -32.79 -13.57 -3.22
CA ALA A 74 -31.56 -13.60 -3.99
C ALA A 74 -30.45 -13.79 -2.96
N THR A 75 -29.71 -14.89 -3.07
CA THR A 75 -28.74 -15.29 -2.06
C THR A 75 -27.68 -14.19 -1.93
N ARG A 76 -27.71 -13.42 -0.82
CA ARG A 76 -26.73 -12.35 -0.53
C ARG A 76 -25.30 -12.86 -0.36
N VAL A 77 -25.14 -14.19 -0.25
CA VAL A 77 -23.86 -14.88 -0.18
C VAL A 77 -23.27 -15.07 -1.58
N GLU A 78 -22.19 -14.33 -1.86
CA GLU A 78 -21.40 -14.49 -3.07
C GLU A 78 -20.53 -15.75 -2.99
N ALA A 79 -20.18 -16.31 -4.16
CA ALA A 79 -19.21 -17.40 -4.20
C ALA A 79 -17.79 -16.84 -3.91
N PRO A 80 -16.94 -17.61 -3.21
CA PRO A 80 -15.55 -17.20 -3.00
C PRO A 80 -14.83 -17.04 -4.35
N ALA A 81 -13.85 -16.13 -4.42
CA ALA A 81 -13.11 -15.90 -5.66
C ALA A 81 -12.40 -17.18 -6.14
N PRO A 82 -12.32 -17.41 -7.46
CA PRO A 82 -11.60 -18.55 -7.99
C PRO A 82 -10.11 -18.47 -7.62
N ARG A 83 -9.49 -19.64 -7.40
CA ARG A 83 -8.04 -19.70 -7.16
C ARG A 83 -7.27 -19.14 -8.37
N PRO A 84 -6.10 -18.53 -8.15
CA PRO A 84 -5.27 -18.04 -9.24
C PRO A 84 -4.99 -19.14 -10.28
N VAL A 85 -5.18 -18.80 -11.56
CA VAL A 85 -4.98 -19.74 -12.67
C VAL A 85 -3.49 -20.06 -12.77
N GLN A 86 -3.15 -21.35 -12.87
CA GLN A 86 -1.76 -21.78 -13.02
C GLN A 86 -1.15 -21.34 -14.35
N GLY A 87 0.11 -20.92 -14.32
CA GLY A 87 0.91 -20.53 -15.46
C GLY A 87 1.58 -21.71 -16.18
N ALA A 88 2.16 -21.42 -17.35
CA ALA A 88 2.85 -22.42 -18.18
C ALA A 88 4.16 -22.91 -17.54
N ARG A 89 4.76 -22.10 -16.65
CA ARG A 89 5.97 -22.47 -15.91
C ARG A 89 5.84 -23.79 -15.14
N VAL A 90 4.69 -24.05 -14.52
CA VAL A 90 4.44 -25.29 -13.77
C VAL A 90 4.56 -26.53 -14.67
N GLN A 91 4.03 -26.46 -15.89
CA GLN A 91 4.08 -27.56 -16.85
C GLN A 91 5.49 -27.75 -17.42
N ARG A 92 6.22 -26.65 -17.67
CA ARG A 92 7.62 -26.71 -18.15
C ARG A 92 8.54 -27.33 -17.11
N GLU A 93 8.44 -26.94 -15.85
CA GLU A 93 9.32 -27.45 -14.79
C GLU A 93 9.02 -28.90 -14.41
N ALA A 94 7.79 -29.38 -14.66
CA ALA A 94 7.47 -30.80 -14.53
C ALA A 94 8.21 -31.69 -15.56
N GLN A 95 8.70 -31.10 -16.65
CA GLN A 95 9.55 -31.77 -17.64
C GLN A 95 11.02 -31.42 -17.34
N THR A 96 11.66 -32.22 -16.49
CA THR A 96 13.05 -31.96 -16.07
C THR A 96 14.02 -32.08 -17.27
N SER A 97 14.77 -31.03 -17.56
CA SER A 97 15.92 -31.08 -18.47
C SER A 97 17.20 -31.34 -17.66
N LEU A 98 17.94 -32.40 -18.00
CA LEU A 98 19.15 -32.85 -17.27
C LEU A 98 20.45 -32.23 -17.80
N ILE A 99 20.37 -31.26 -18.71
CA ILE A 99 21.55 -30.66 -19.34
C ILE A 99 21.94 -29.42 -18.52
N GLY A 100 22.97 -29.56 -17.69
CA GLY A 100 23.54 -28.43 -16.95
C GLY A 100 24.16 -27.44 -17.92
N SER A 101 23.58 -26.24 -17.98
CA SER A 101 24.18 -25.11 -18.67
C SER A 101 25.20 -24.46 -17.72
N GLY A 102 26.37 -24.02 -18.20
CA GLY A 102 27.35 -23.28 -17.39
C GLY A 102 26.90 -21.87 -16.98
N THR A 103 25.60 -21.60 -17.02
CA THR A 103 24.94 -20.32 -16.80
C THR A 103 24.04 -20.39 -15.59
N PHE A 104 23.73 -19.24 -14.97
CA PHE A 104 22.84 -19.19 -13.81
C PHE A 104 21.44 -19.72 -14.17
N GLU A 105 20.94 -20.67 -13.40
CA GLU A 105 19.62 -21.26 -13.57
C GLU A 105 18.66 -20.79 -12.46
N MET A 106 17.41 -20.51 -12.85
CA MET A 106 16.39 -20.06 -11.91
C MET A 106 15.97 -21.21 -10.98
N PRO A 107 15.66 -20.93 -9.70
CA PRO A 107 15.19 -21.96 -8.78
C PRO A 107 13.84 -22.53 -9.23
N SER A 108 13.67 -23.85 -9.10
CA SER A 108 12.41 -24.52 -9.42
C SER A 108 11.34 -24.27 -8.34
N LEU A 109 10.10 -24.10 -8.78
CA LEU A 109 8.92 -24.03 -7.92
C LEU A 109 8.71 -25.29 -7.07
N HIS A 110 9.34 -26.42 -7.41
CA HIS A 110 9.29 -27.65 -6.63
C HIS A 110 9.97 -27.54 -5.26
N PHE A 111 10.87 -26.58 -5.05
CA PHE A 111 11.40 -26.28 -3.73
C PHE A 111 10.36 -25.64 -2.80
N LEU A 112 9.24 -25.16 -3.33
CA LEU A 112 8.15 -24.58 -2.56
C LEU A 112 7.03 -25.60 -2.36
N SER A 113 6.46 -25.60 -1.15
CA SER A 113 5.34 -26.47 -0.78
C SER A 113 4.09 -26.16 -1.61
N GLU A 114 3.41 -27.22 -2.06
CA GLU A 114 2.11 -27.10 -2.72
C GLU A 114 1.00 -26.77 -1.71
N PRO A 115 -0.02 -26.01 -2.14
CA PRO A 115 -1.21 -25.82 -1.33
C PRO A 115 -1.87 -27.18 -1.08
N LYS A 116 -2.05 -27.53 0.20
CA LYS A 116 -2.77 -28.75 0.56
C LYS A 116 -4.20 -28.64 0.04
N ASN A 117 -4.76 -29.75 -0.47
CA ASN A 117 -6.17 -29.81 -0.84
C ASN A 117 -7.02 -29.65 0.42
N VAL A 118 -7.39 -28.42 0.75
CA VAL A 118 -8.28 -28.12 1.86
C VAL A 118 -9.67 -28.60 1.46
N ALA A 119 -10.21 -29.57 2.20
CA ALA A 119 -11.62 -29.94 2.10
C ALA A 119 -12.47 -28.68 2.31
N LYS A 120 -13.53 -28.49 1.50
CA LYS A 120 -14.45 -27.34 1.62
C LYS A 120 -14.90 -27.22 3.07
N ASP A 121 -14.64 -26.07 3.69
CA ASP A 121 -15.05 -25.81 5.07
C ASP A 121 -16.60 -25.78 5.14
N PRO A 122 -17.25 -26.69 5.89
CA PRO A 122 -18.70 -26.69 6.05
C PRO A 122 -19.25 -25.38 6.62
N SER A 123 -18.45 -24.65 7.42
CA SER A 123 -18.84 -23.36 8.01
C SER A 123 -18.92 -22.22 6.99
N LEU A 124 -18.36 -22.40 5.79
CA LEU A 124 -18.46 -21.47 4.66
C LEU A 124 -19.56 -21.89 3.66
N SER A 125 -20.45 -22.81 4.05
CA SER A 125 -21.65 -23.09 3.28
C SER A 125 -22.57 -21.87 3.23
N LYS A 126 -23.36 -21.75 2.16
CA LYS A 126 -24.27 -20.60 1.98
C LYS A 126 -25.23 -20.44 3.15
N ASP A 127 -25.78 -21.55 3.65
CA ASP A 127 -26.72 -21.54 4.77
C ASP A 127 -26.06 -21.10 6.08
N ALA A 128 -24.82 -21.55 6.35
CA ALA A 128 -24.08 -21.14 7.54
C ALA A 128 -23.69 -19.66 7.51
N LEU A 129 -23.27 -19.16 6.35
CA LEU A 129 -22.94 -17.74 6.15
C LEU A 129 -24.18 -16.84 6.29
N GLU A 130 -25.33 -17.31 5.81
CA GLU A 130 -26.61 -16.61 5.96
C GLU A 130 -27.07 -16.58 7.43
N GLN A 131 -26.91 -17.69 8.17
CA GLN A 131 -27.18 -17.73 9.61
C GLN A 131 -26.26 -16.78 10.39
N ASN A 132 -24.97 -16.75 10.06
CA ASN A 132 -24.01 -15.83 10.68
C ASN A 132 -24.33 -14.37 10.36
N ALA A 133 -24.79 -14.06 9.14
CA ALA A 133 -25.22 -12.70 8.78
C ALA A 133 -26.41 -12.24 9.64
N ARG A 134 -27.41 -13.11 9.85
CA ARG A 134 -28.55 -12.81 10.73
C ARG A 134 -28.16 -12.63 12.19
N LEU A 135 -27.22 -13.44 12.67
CA LEU A 135 -26.66 -13.28 14.01
C LEU A 135 -25.98 -11.91 14.15
N LEU A 136 -25.19 -11.52 13.15
CA LEU A 136 -24.52 -10.21 13.13
C LEU A 136 -25.52 -9.05 13.12
N GLU A 137 -26.60 -9.16 12.35
CA GLU A 137 -27.69 -8.16 12.34
C GLU A 137 -28.32 -8.01 13.73
N GLY A 138 -28.63 -9.13 14.42
CA GLY A 138 -29.15 -9.11 15.78
C GLY A 138 -28.19 -8.47 16.78
N VAL A 139 -26.90 -8.82 16.71
CA VAL A 139 -25.87 -8.21 17.56
C VAL A 139 -25.78 -6.70 17.32
N LEU A 140 -25.80 -6.24 16.08
CA LEU A 140 -25.77 -4.82 15.76
C LEU A 140 -27.01 -4.10 16.31
N GLU A 141 -28.18 -4.73 16.22
CA GLU A 141 -29.43 -4.20 16.75
C GLU A 141 -29.39 -4.06 18.29
N ASP A 142 -28.82 -5.02 19.00
CA ASP A 142 -28.64 -4.97 20.46
C ASP A 142 -27.79 -3.75 20.90
N PHE A 143 -26.81 -3.35 20.08
CA PHE A 143 -26.01 -2.13 20.29
C PHE A 143 -26.67 -0.85 19.71
N GLY A 144 -27.92 -0.95 19.26
CA GLY A 144 -28.71 0.14 18.71
C GLY A 144 -28.24 0.62 17.33
N VAL A 145 -27.55 -0.24 16.57
CA VAL A 145 -27.19 -0.02 15.17
C VAL A 145 -28.15 -0.80 14.29
N LYS A 146 -29.10 -0.09 13.68
CA LYS A 146 -30.03 -0.67 12.71
C LYS A 146 -29.40 -0.63 11.31
N GLY A 147 -29.53 -1.72 10.57
CA GLY A 147 -29.05 -1.86 9.21
C GLY A 147 -29.28 -3.28 8.70
N GLU A 148 -28.98 -3.51 7.43
CA GLU A 148 -29.13 -4.81 6.76
C GLU A 148 -27.79 -5.24 6.16
N ILE A 149 -27.47 -6.53 6.26
CA ILE A 149 -26.33 -7.10 5.53
C ILE A 149 -26.76 -7.40 4.10
N ILE A 150 -26.26 -6.59 3.16
CA ILE A 150 -26.62 -6.67 1.74
C ILE A 150 -25.79 -7.69 0.97
N HIS A 151 -24.53 -7.93 1.38
CA HIS A 151 -23.63 -8.89 0.75
C HIS A 151 -22.76 -9.61 1.78
N VAL A 152 -22.50 -10.89 1.51
CA VAL A 152 -21.55 -11.72 2.27
C VAL A 152 -20.53 -12.31 1.30
N ARG A 153 -19.26 -12.01 1.54
CA ARG A 153 -18.13 -12.41 0.69
C ARG A 153 -17.16 -13.26 1.50
N PRO A 154 -17.24 -14.60 1.38
CA PRO A 154 -16.32 -15.49 2.08
C PRO A 154 -14.93 -15.44 1.42
N GLY A 155 -13.92 -15.25 2.25
CA GLY A 155 -12.51 -15.22 1.87
C GLY A 155 -11.70 -16.39 2.44
N PRO A 156 -10.38 -16.47 2.15
CA PRO A 156 -9.52 -17.53 2.69
C PRO A 156 -9.31 -17.46 4.21
N VAL A 157 -9.24 -16.25 4.77
CA VAL A 157 -8.91 -16.03 6.19
C VAL A 157 -10.06 -15.37 6.95
N VAL A 158 -10.76 -14.46 6.30
CA VAL A 158 -11.87 -13.68 6.85
C VAL A 158 -13.06 -13.74 5.90
N THR A 159 -14.25 -13.50 6.41
CA THR A 159 -15.46 -13.25 5.63
C THR A 159 -15.85 -11.78 5.79
N LEU A 160 -16.11 -11.11 4.68
CA LEU A 160 -16.59 -9.73 4.65
C LEU A 160 -18.11 -9.71 4.60
N TYR A 161 -18.73 -9.05 5.57
CA TYR A 161 -20.15 -8.74 5.61
C TYR A 161 -20.32 -7.24 5.30
N GLU A 162 -21.04 -6.91 4.25
CA GLU A 162 -21.33 -5.52 3.88
C GLU A 162 -22.63 -5.08 4.52
N LEU A 163 -22.54 -4.21 5.52
CA LEU A 163 -23.66 -3.59 6.21
C LEU A 163 -24.08 -2.31 5.50
N GLU A 164 -25.35 -2.20 5.13
CA GLU A 164 -25.99 -0.94 4.80
C GLU A 164 -26.70 -0.41 6.05
N PRO A 165 -26.16 0.63 6.71
CA PRO A 165 -26.74 1.17 7.93
C PRO A 165 -28.00 1.99 7.63
N ALA A 166 -28.95 2.00 8.56
CA ALA A 166 -30.14 2.84 8.46
C ALA A 166 -29.76 4.34 8.42
N PRO A 167 -30.57 5.19 7.75
CA PRO A 167 -30.32 6.63 7.68
C PRO A 167 -30.11 7.25 9.08
N GLY A 168 -29.08 8.07 9.22
CA GLY A 168 -28.74 8.76 10.47
C GLY A 168 -27.73 8.02 11.35
N ILE A 169 -27.39 6.75 11.07
CA ILE A 169 -26.30 6.05 11.76
C ILE A 169 -24.95 6.50 11.19
N LYS A 170 -24.11 7.08 12.05
CA LYS A 170 -22.74 7.48 11.68
C LYS A 170 -21.84 6.25 11.57
N SER A 171 -21.01 6.19 10.53
CA SER A 171 -20.05 5.10 10.34
C SER A 171 -19.08 4.95 11.52
N SER A 172 -18.68 6.06 12.16
CA SER A 172 -17.82 6.03 13.34
C SER A 172 -18.40 5.25 14.53
N ARG A 173 -19.73 5.23 14.68
CA ARG A 173 -20.40 4.44 15.71
C ARG A 173 -20.20 2.95 15.48
N VAL A 174 -20.41 2.49 14.25
CA VAL A 174 -20.24 1.07 13.89
C VAL A 174 -18.77 0.67 14.01
N ILE A 175 -17.84 1.52 13.58
CA ILE A 175 -16.40 1.29 13.72
C ILE A 175 -15.99 1.14 15.20
N GLY A 176 -16.56 1.97 16.07
CA GLY A 176 -16.32 1.93 17.51
C GLY A 176 -16.85 0.68 18.21
N LEU A 177 -17.76 -0.08 17.59
CA LEU A 177 -18.31 -1.34 18.13
C LEU A 177 -17.50 -2.58 17.75
N SER A 178 -16.35 -2.42 17.07
CA SER A 178 -15.54 -3.54 16.58
C SER A 178 -15.23 -4.60 17.66
N ASP A 179 -14.74 -4.19 18.83
CA ASP A 179 -14.41 -5.12 19.93
C ASP A 179 -15.66 -5.80 20.52
N ASP A 180 -16.77 -5.08 20.61
CA ASP A 180 -18.05 -5.61 21.11
C ASP A 180 -18.68 -6.61 20.13
N ILE A 181 -18.60 -6.33 18.82
CA ILE A 181 -19.00 -7.26 17.76
C ILE A 181 -18.12 -8.51 17.83
N ALA A 182 -16.80 -8.37 17.95
CA ALA A 182 -15.89 -9.52 18.06
C ALA A 182 -16.27 -10.41 19.24
N ARG A 183 -16.49 -9.82 20.42
CA ARG A 183 -16.89 -10.53 21.64
C ARG A 183 -18.24 -11.25 21.47
N SER A 184 -19.24 -10.57 20.92
CA SER A 184 -20.60 -11.13 20.77
C SER A 184 -20.67 -12.22 19.71
N MET A 185 -19.86 -12.10 18.65
CA MET A 185 -19.72 -13.10 17.59
C MET A 185 -18.74 -14.23 17.94
N SER A 186 -18.17 -14.24 19.16
CA SER A 186 -17.14 -15.20 19.57
C SER A 186 -15.93 -15.24 18.63
N ALA A 187 -15.59 -14.11 18.03
CA ALA A 187 -14.46 -13.93 17.13
C ALA A 187 -13.24 -13.38 17.89
N ILE A 188 -12.03 -13.75 17.44
CA ILE A 188 -10.78 -13.26 18.03
C ILE A 188 -10.62 -11.74 17.85
N ALA A 189 -11.09 -11.22 16.72
CA ALA A 189 -11.07 -9.80 16.40
C ALA A 189 -12.11 -9.54 15.30
N CYS A 190 -12.52 -8.28 15.17
CA CYS A 190 -13.39 -7.80 14.10
C CYS A 190 -12.80 -6.52 13.52
N ARG A 191 -12.72 -6.42 12.20
CA ARG A 191 -12.31 -5.18 11.53
C ARG A 191 -13.54 -4.55 10.88
N VAL A 192 -13.80 -3.29 11.22
CA VAL A 192 -14.92 -2.52 10.67
C VAL A 192 -14.36 -1.32 9.93
N ALA A 193 -14.70 -1.18 8.65
CA ALA A 193 -14.22 -0.09 7.80
C ALA A 193 -15.27 0.30 6.76
N VAL A 194 -15.25 1.55 6.30
CA VAL A 194 -16.07 1.98 5.17
C VAL A 194 -15.58 1.34 3.86
N VAL A 195 -16.52 0.93 3.01
CA VAL A 195 -16.18 0.37 1.68
C VAL A 195 -16.06 1.53 0.68
N PRO A 196 -14.87 1.79 0.10
CA PRO A 196 -14.72 2.89 -0.86
C PRO A 196 -15.68 2.76 -2.05
N GLY A 197 -16.34 3.85 -2.40
CA GLY A 197 -17.25 3.92 -3.57
C GLY A 197 -18.61 3.24 -3.37
N ARG A 198 -18.93 2.74 -2.17
CA ARG A 198 -20.24 2.14 -1.85
C ARG A 198 -20.81 2.75 -0.56
N ASN A 199 -22.14 2.82 -0.46
CA ASN A 199 -22.82 3.22 0.78
C ASN A 199 -22.91 2.05 1.78
N ALA A 200 -21.77 1.39 2.03
CA ALA A 200 -21.71 0.18 2.85
C ALA A 200 -20.52 0.25 3.82
N ILE A 201 -20.70 -0.36 4.99
CA ILE A 201 -19.66 -0.57 6.00
C ILE A 201 -19.29 -2.05 5.96
N GLY A 202 -18.02 -2.33 5.68
CA GLY A 202 -17.48 -3.67 5.70
C GLY A 202 -17.16 -4.11 7.12
N ILE A 203 -17.70 -5.25 7.52
CA ILE A 203 -17.42 -5.95 8.77
C ILE A 203 -16.68 -7.24 8.41
N GLU A 204 -15.40 -7.33 8.72
CA GLU A 204 -14.56 -8.49 8.44
C GLU A 204 -14.43 -9.34 9.71
N LEU A 205 -14.94 -10.57 9.64
CA LEU A 205 -14.85 -11.55 10.73
C LEU A 205 -13.96 -12.73 10.32
N PRO A 206 -13.06 -13.21 11.20
CA PRO A 206 -12.22 -14.35 10.91
C PRO A 206 -13.05 -15.63 10.72
N ASN A 207 -12.66 -16.44 9.73
CA ASN A 207 -13.27 -17.75 9.52
C ASN A 207 -12.89 -18.71 10.66
N ALA A 208 -13.75 -19.68 10.94
CA ALA A 208 -13.48 -20.74 11.93
C ALA A 208 -12.22 -21.53 11.59
N LYS A 209 -12.03 -21.86 10.30
CA LYS A 209 -10.80 -22.45 9.78
C LYS A 209 -10.16 -21.51 8.75
N ARG A 210 -9.00 -20.96 9.11
CA ARG A 210 -8.21 -20.10 8.21
C ARG A 210 -7.44 -20.94 7.21
N GLU A 211 -7.53 -20.61 5.93
CA GLU A 211 -6.70 -21.23 4.90
C GLU A 211 -5.29 -20.64 4.90
N THR A 212 -4.27 -21.50 4.81
CA THR A 212 -2.89 -21.06 4.61
C THR A 212 -2.69 -20.61 3.16
N VAL A 213 -2.19 -19.40 2.97
CA VAL A 213 -1.80 -18.88 1.65
C VAL A 213 -0.37 -19.33 1.35
N TYR A 214 -0.18 -20.13 0.30
CA TYR A 214 1.13 -20.67 -0.07
C TYR A 214 1.83 -19.77 -1.09
N LEU A 215 3.12 -19.50 -0.87
CA LEU A 215 3.92 -18.71 -1.81
C LEU A 215 3.95 -19.33 -3.21
N ARG A 216 4.07 -20.66 -3.30
CA ARG A 216 4.04 -21.39 -4.56
C ARG A 216 2.78 -21.10 -5.36
N GLU A 217 1.63 -21.00 -4.72
CA GLU A 217 0.35 -20.76 -5.39
C GLU A 217 0.36 -19.41 -6.13
N ILE A 218 0.95 -18.39 -5.52
CA ILE A 218 1.05 -17.05 -6.12
C ILE A 218 2.13 -17.04 -7.20
N MET A 219 3.30 -17.61 -6.93
CA MET A 219 4.40 -17.67 -7.91
C MET A 219 4.08 -18.51 -9.14
N ALA A 220 3.28 -19.57 -8.96
CA ALA A 220 2.79 -20.41 -10.03
C ALA A 220 1.64 -19.78 -10.82
N SER A 221 1.08 -18.66 -10.36
CA SER A 221 -0.04 -18.01 -11.04
C SER A 221 0.38 -17.38 -12.37
N ARG A 222 -0.53 -17.39 -13.33
CA ARG A 222 -0.36 -16.68 -14.61
C ARG A 222 -0.12 -15.18 -14.40
N ASP A 223 -0.73 -14.59 -13.39
CA ASP A 223 -0.58 -13.17 -13.05
C ASP A 223 0.87 -12.86 -12.66
N PHE A 224 1.51 -13.73 -11.88
CA PHE A 224 2.92 -13.57 -11.53
C PHE A 224 3.85 -13.86 -12.70
N GLU A 225 3.57 -14.88 -13.52
CA GLU A 225 4.38 -15.21 -14.68
C GLU A 225 4.37 -14.10 -15.74
N THR A 226 3.21 -13.50 -15.99
CA THR A 226 3.01 -12.54 -17.10
C THR A 226 3.08 -11.07 -16.68
N THR A 227 3.19 -10.77 -15.38
CA THR A 227 3.29 -9.38 -14.92
C THR A 227 4.48 -8.66 -15.55
N LYS A 228 4.28 -7.37 -15.86
CA LYS A 228 5.33 -6.48 -16.40
C LYS A 228 6.12 -5.77 -15.30
N ALA A 229 5.85 -6.10 -14.04
CA ALA A 229 6.56 -5.55 -12.90
C ALA A 229 8.05 -5.88 -12.98
N LYS A 230 8.89 -4.85 -12.77
CA LYS A 230 10.35 -4.96 -12.85
C LYS A 230 10.91 -5.66 -11.63
N LEU A 231 10.42 -5.25 -10.46
CA LEU A 231 10.76 -5.83 -9.16
C LEU A 231 9.47 -6.35 -8.52
N ALA A 232 8.94 -7.43 -9.10
CA ALA A 232 7.67 -8.00 -8.68
C ALA A 232 7.78 -8.67 -7.31
N LEU A 233 6.89 -8.30 -6.38
CA LEU A 233 6.77 -8.90 -5.05
C LEU A 233 5.40 -9.55 -4.90
N ALA A 234 5.37 -10.84 -4.59
CA ALA A 234 4.13 -11.57 -4.29
C ALA A 234 3.79 -11.39 -2.80
N LEU A 235 2.81 -10.56 -2.46
CA LEU A 235 2.51 -10.25 -1.05
C LEU A 235 1.59 -11.26 -0.37
N GLY A 236 0.70 -11.90 -1.14
CA GLY A 236 -0.32 -12.77 -0.56
C GLY A 236 -1.58 -12.79 -1.41
N LYS A 237 -2.72 -12.93 -0.73
CA LYS A 237 -4.05 -12.83 -1.32
C LYS A 237 -4.84 -11.69 -0.69
N THR A 238 -5.76 -11.11 -1.44
CA THR A 238 -6.76 -10.17 -0.89
C THR A 238 -7.72 -10.92 0.03
N ILE A 239 -8.58 -10.18 0.74
CA ILE A 239 -9.68 -10.76 1.52
C ILE A 239 -10.59 -11.66 0.67
N ASN A 240 -10.69 -11.41 -0.64
CA ASN A 240 -11.50 -12.22 -1.54
C ASN A 240 -10.76 -13.47 -2.06
N GLY A 241 -9.43 -13.54 -1.88
CA GLY A 241 -8.60 -14.67 -2.34
C GLY A 241 -7.81 -14.42 -3.63
N GLU A 242 -7.87 -13.22 -4.19
CA GLU A 242 -7.14 -12.84 -5.41
C GLU A 242 -5.65 -12.62 -5.10
N ALA A 243 -4.75 -13.03 -6.00
CA ALA A 243 -3.32 -12.85 -5.81
C ALA A 243 -2.92 -11.37 -5.80
N VAL A 244 -2.11 -10.97 -4.83
CA VAL A 244 -1.58 -9.60 -4.71
C VAL A 244 -0.12 -9.59 -5.12
N ILE A 245 0.15 -8.94 -6.25
CA ILE A 245 1.49 -8.79 -6.81
C ILE A 245 1.75 -7.30 -7.00
N VAL A 246 2.81 -6.79 -6.38
CA VAL A 246 3.19 -5.38 -6.42
C VAL A 246 4.53 -5.19 -7.10
N ASP A 247 4.84 -3.96 -7.52
CA ASP A 247 6.12 -3.61 -8.13
C ASP A 247 6.83 -2.55 -7.30
N ILE A 248 7.90 -2.93 -6.59
CA ILE A 248 8.67 -1.98 -5.77
C ILE A 248 9.39 -0.93 -6.64
N ALA A 249 9.57 -1.17 -7.95
CA ALA A 249 10.09 -0.12 -8.84
C ALA A 249 9.11 1.07 -8.98
N LYS A 250 7.81 0.82 -8.79
CA LYS A 250 6.75 1.87 -8.79
C LYS A 250 6.52 2.47 -7.41
N MET A 251 6.76 1.69 -6.36
CA MET A 251 6.68 2.05 -4.94
C MET A 251 8.10 2.05 -4.37
N PRO A 252 8.92 3.09 -4.64
CA PRO A 252 10.38 2.96 -4.69
C PRO A 252 11.01 2.48 -3.39
N HIS A 253 10.37 2.73 -2.25
CA HIS A 253 10.82 2.31 -0.94
C HIS A 253 9.62 1.84 -0.12
N VAL A 254 9.84 0.80 0.70
CA VAL A 254 8.79 0.10 1.45
C VAL A 254 9.17 0.04 2.93
N LEU A 255 8.23 0.39 3.80
CA LEU A 255 8.35 0.21 5.25
C LEU A 255 7.46 -0.94 5.74
N VAL A 256 8.06 -1.96 6.35
CA VAL A 256 7.36 -3.13 6.90
C VAL A 256 7.42 -3.09 8.43
N ALA A 257 6.27 -2.90 9.07
CA ALA A 257 6.18 -2.88 10.53
C ALA A 257 5.26 -4.00 11.03
N GLY A 258 5.67 -4.68 12.10
CA GLY A 258 4.84 -5.71 12.74
C GLY A 258 5.47 -6.26 14.01
N THR A 259 4.66 -6.49 15.03
CA THR A 259 5.11 -7.08 16.30
C THR A 259 5.60 -8.53 16.12
N THR A 260 6.31 -9.06 17.11
CA THR A 260 6.74 -10.48 17.10
C THR A 260 5.55 -11.41 16.88
N GLY A 261 5.70 -12.38 15.96
CA GLY A 261 4.65 -13.33 15.62
C GLY A 261 3.58 -12.82 14.65
N SER A 262 3.60 -11.53 14.26
CA SER A 262 2.66 -10.97 13.28
C SER A 262 2.89 -11.44 11.83
N GLY A 263 4.06 -12.06 11.56
CA GLY A 263 4.45 -12.50 10.22
C GLY A 263 5.43 -11.58 9.47
N LYS A 264 6.00 -10.55 10.13
CA LYS A 264 7.00 -9.62 9.54
C LYS A 264 8.12 -10.36 8.80
N SER A 265 8.80 -11.29 9.48
CA SER A 265 9.93 -12.02 8.89
C SER A 265 9.50 -12.92 7.73
N VAL A 266 8.32 -13.54 7.82
CA VAL A 266 7.75 -14.34 6.73
C VAL A 266 7.46 -13.47 5.51
N ALA A 267 6.93 -12.25 5.72
CA ALA A 267 6.68 -11.29 4.65
C ALA A 267 7.99 -10.84 3.97
N ILE A 268 9.03 -10.53 4.73
CA ILE A 268 10.36 -10.17 4.18
C ILE A 268 10.93 -11.31 3.35
N ASN A 269 10.93 -12.54 3.89
CA ASN A 269 11.37 -13.72 3.15
C ASN A 269 10.58 -13.94 1.86
N THR A 270 9.27 -13.71 1.92
CA THR A 270 8.39 -13.78 0.75
C THR A 270 8.75 -12.75 -0.32
N MET A 271 9.08 -11.51 0.08
CA MET A 271 9.56 -10.47 -0.83
C MET A 271 10.91 -10.84 -1.45
N ILE A 272 11.86 -11.34 -0.66
CA ILE A 272 13.18 -11.77 -1.15
C ILE A 272 13.03 -12.90 -2.16
N LEU A 273 12.28 -13.95 -1.82
CA LEU A 273 12.03 -15.07 -2.71
C LEU A 273 11.32 -14.65 -3.99
N SER A 274 10.42 -13.66 -3.94
CA SER A 274 9.79 -13.10 -5.13
C SER A 274 10.81 -12.54 -6.14
N LEU A 275 11.87 -11.89 -5.64
CA LEU A 275 12.97 -11.42 -6.48
C LEU A 275 13.84 -12.59 -6.98
N LEU A 276 14.24 -13.52 -6.11
CA LEU A 276 15.12 -14.63 -6.47
C LEU A 276 14.50 -15.62 -7.47
N TYR A 277 13.17 -15.80 -7.42
CA TYR A 277 12.45 -16.66 -8.38
C TYR A 277 12.20 -15.99 -9.73
N ARG A 278 12.55 -14.71 -9.88
CA ARG A 278 12.24 -13.91 -11.07
C ARG A 278 13.46 -13.26 -11.73
N LEU A 279 14.46 -12.87 -10.95
CA LEU A 279 15.57 -12.04 -11.41
C LEU A 279 16.90 -12.76 -11.21
N THR A 280 17.74 -12.69 -12.22
CA THR A 280 19.14 -13.16 -12.17
C THR A 280 20.04 -12.16 -11.42
N PRO A 281 21.24 -12.58 -10.98
CA PRO A 281 22.22 -11.67 -10.36
C PRO A 281 22.67 -10.49 -11.24
N GLN A 282 22.52 -10.61 -12.56
CA GLN A 282 22.82 -9.56 -13.53
C GLN A 282 21.69 -8.53 -13.64
N GLU A 283 20.47 -8.91 -13.28
CA GLU A 283 19.29 -8.03 -13.31
C GLU A 283 19.02 -7.39 -11.95
N CYS A 284 19.29 -8.11 -10.85
CA CYS A 284 19.06 -7.64 -9.49
C CYS A 284 20.17 -8.06 -8.53
N ARG A 285 20.64 -7.09 -7.76
CA ARG A 285 21.64 -7.24 -6.72
C ARG A 285 21.07 -6.84 -5.37
N LEU A 286 21.50 -7.53 -4.32
CA LEU A 286 20.95 -7.39 -2.97
C LEU A 286 22.03 -6.91 -1.99
N ILE A 287 21.62 -6.05 -1.07
CA ILE A 287 22.36 -5.74 0.17
C ILE A 287 21.44 -6.08 1.33
N MET A 288 21.87 -6.99 2.19
CA MET A 288 21.08 -7.43 3.34
C MET A 288 21.74 -6.97 4.63
N ILE A 289 20.96 -6.34 5.50
CA ILE A 289 21.39 -5.85 6.81
C ILE A 289 20.53 -6.53 7.88
N ASP A 290 21.18 -7.36 8.70
CA ASP A 290 20.56 -8.15 9.77
C ASP A 290 21.38 -8.01 11.06
N PRO A 291 21.09 -6.99 11.89
CA PRO A 291 21.84 -6.74 13.11
C PRO A 291 21.65 -7.85 14.18
N LYS A 292 20.62 -8.70 14.04
CA LYS A 292 20.34 -9.78 14.99
C LYS A 292 20.87 -11.14 14.53
N MET A 293 21.29 -11.26 13.27
CA MET A 293 21.74 -12.51 12.64
C MET A 293 20.70 -13.64 12.62
N LEU A 294 19.41 -13.31 12.74
CA LEU A 294 18.36 -14.31 12.89
C LEU A 294 17.63 -14.62 11.58
N GLU A 295 17.40 -13.61 10.75
CA GLU A 295 16.40 -13.70 9.69
C GLU A 295 17.04 -13.75 8.31
N LEU A 296 18.08 -12.93 8.05
CA LEU A 296 18.67 -12.81 6.72
C LEU A 296 19.99 -13.58 6.58
N SER A 297 20.58 -14.07 7.68
CA SER A 297 21.81 -14.85 7.66
C SER A 297 21.73 -16.11 6.79
N VAL A 298 20.53 -16.67 6.61
CA VAL A 298 20.26 -17.82 5.72
C VAL A 298 20.56 -17.53 4.24
N TYR A 299 20.58 -16.27 3.83
CA TYR A 299 20.87 -15.87 2.45
C TYR A 299 22.36 -15.66 2.17
N ASP A 300 23.24 -15.85 3.15
CA ASP A 300 24.67 -15.65 2.93
C ASP A 300 25.20 -16.60 1.84
N GLY A 301 26.00 -16.05 0.92
CA GLY A 301 26.57 -16.80 -0.21
C GLY A 301 25.72 -16.89 -1.47
N ILE A 302 24.48 -16.37 -1.51
CA ILE A 302 23.73 -16.30 -2.78
C ILE A 302 24.43 -15.36 -3.78
N PRO A 303 24.38 -15.64 -5.10
CA PRO A 303 25.11 -14.86 -6.10
C PRO A 303 24.57 -13.43 -6.29
N HIS A 304 23.35 -13.16 -5.83
CA HIS A 304 22.75 -11.82 -5.88
C HIS A 304 23.35 -10.84 -4.88
N LEU A 305 24.00 -11.31 -3.80
CA LEU A 305 24.57 -10.43 -2.80
C LEU A 305 25.76 -9.62 -3.35
N LEU A 306 25.81 -8.33 -3.01
CA LEU A 306 26.97 -7.46 -3.30
C LEU A 306 28.04 -7.54 -2.20
N THR A 307 27.62 -7.93 -1.00
CA THR A 307 28.44 -8.09 0.20
C THR A 307 27.82 -9.20 1.02
N PRO A 308 28.61 -9.94 1.83
CA PRO A 308 28.06 -10.80 2.87
C PRO A 308 27.05 -10.05 3.74
N VAL A 309 26.12 -10.79 4.34
CA VAL A 309 25.04 -10.22 5.17
C VAL A 309 25.66 -9.33 6.26
N VAL A 310 25.23 -8.07 6.30
CA VAL A 310 25.83 -7.06 7.17
C VAL A 310 25.17 -7.13 8.54
N THR A 311 25.97 -7.49 9.54
CA THR A 311 25.50 -7.71 10.92
C THR A 311 25.92 -6.60 11.87
N ASP A 312 27.03 -5.92 11.59
CA ASP A 312 27.52 -4.81 12.42
C ASP A 312 26.85 -3.48 12.02
N PRO A 313 26.26 -2.73 12.98
CA PRO A 313 25.59 -1.45 12.68
C PRO A 313 26.48 -0.39 12.04
N LYS A 314 27.78 -0.34 12.37
CA LYS A 314 28.72 0.61 11.75
C LYS A 314 29.01 0.20 10.31
N LYS A 315 29.14 -1.10 10.03
CA LYS A 315 29.24 -1.61 8.65
C LYS A 315 27.97 -1.32 7.86
N ALA A 316 26.80 -1.37 8.49
CA ALA A 316 25.53 -1.01 7.83
C ALA A 316 25.54 0.47 7.37
N VAL A 317 26.05 1.39 8.20
CA VAL A 317 26.25 2.79 7.80
C VAL A 317 27.16 2.90 6.57
N VAL A 318 28.26 2.14 6.53
CA VAL A 318 29.17 2.12 5.38
C VAL A 318 28.47 1.60 4.12
N ALA A 319 27.70 0.51 4.23
CA ALA A 319 26.95 -0.05 3.11
C ALA A 319 25.90 0.94 2.55
N LEU A 320 25.19 1.67 3.43
CA LEU A 320 24.24 2.70 3.01
C LEU A 320 24.94 3.90 2.36
N LYS A 321 26.06 4.37 2.92
CA LYS A 321 26.88 5.43 2.30
C LYS A 321 27.44 5.02 0.94
N TRP A 322 27.85 3.76 0.79
CA TRP A 322 28.23 3.20 -0.50
C TRP A 322 27.06 3.20 -1.48
N THR A 323 25.87 2.78 -1.04
CA THR A 323 24.65 2.78 -1.87
C THR A 323 24.30 4.19 -2.37
N VAL A 324 24.46 5.20 -1.51
CA VAL A 324 24.29 6.62 -1.88
C VAL A 324 25.30 7.05 -2.93
N ARG A 325 26.57 6.63 -2.81
CA ARG A 325 27.62 6.94 -3.80
C ARG A 325 27.34 6.24 -5.13
N GLU A 326 26.91 4.98 -5.09
CA GLU A 326 26.51 4.21 -6.27
C GLU A 326 25.34 4.90 -6.98
N MET A 327 24.34 5.39 -6.24
CA MET A 327 23.24 6.19 -6.79
C MET A 327 23.75 7.43 -7.56
N GLU A 328 24.68 8.20 -6.99
CA GLU A 328 25.27 9.36 -7.66
C GLU A 328 26.04 8.98 -8.93
N ASP A 329 26.81 7.88 -8.88
CA ASP A 329 27.56 7.40 -10.04
C ASP A 329 26.64 6.96 -11.18
N ARG A 330 25.54 6.27 -10.86
CA ARG A 330 24.49 5.93 -11.83
C ARG A 330 23.88 7.17 -12.47
N TYR A 331 23.59 8.22 -11.70
CA TYR A 331 23.13 9.49 -12.26
C TYR A 331 24.15 10.12 -13.22
N ARG A 332 25.44 10.06 -12.88
CA ARG A 332 26.51 10.54 -13.77
C ARG A 332 26.55 9.73 -15.07
N LYS A 333 26.50 8.40 -15.00
CA LYS A 333 26.45 7.50 -16.17
C LYS A 333 25.22 7.77 -17.04
N MET A 334 24.04 7.88 -16.43
CA MET A 334 22.79 8.19 -17.13
C MET A 334 22.85 9.56 -17.83
N SER A 335 23.39 10.57 -17.16
CA SER A 335 23.58 11.91 -17.74
C SER A 335 24.55 11.89 -18.93
N LYS A 336 25.65 11.12 -18.85
CA LYS A 336 26.59 10.94 -19.97
C LYS A 336 25.93 10.32 -21.21
N VAL A 337 25.00 9.38 -21.03
CA VAL A 337 24.27 8.71 -22.12
C VAL A 337 23.03 9.51 -22.57
N GLY A 338 22.59 10.50 -21.79
CA GLY A 338 21.41 11.31 -22.10
C GLY A 338 20.07 10.64 -21.74
N VAL A 339 20.07 9.73 -20.76
CA VAL A 339 18.87 9.00 -20.31
C VAL A 339 18.45 9.44 -18.91
N ARG A 340 17.16 9.26 -18.58
CA ARG A 340 16.57 9.74 -17.32
C ARG A 340 16.48 8.69 -16.22
N ASN A 341 16.57 7.41 -16.56
CA ASN A 341 16.42 6.30 -15.61
C ASN A 341 17.21 5.05 -16.07
N ILE A 342 17.35 4.10 -15.14
CA ILE A 342 18.09 2.86 -15.35
C ILE A 342 17.53 2.01 -16.50
N ASP A 343 16.21 1.97 -16.68
CA ASP A 343 15.59 1.23 -17.78
C ASP A 343 16.03 1.79 -19.14
N GLY A 344 16.02 3.12 -19.29
CA GLY A 344 16.48 3.80 -20.49
C GLY A 344 17.98 3.60 -20.72
N PHE A 345 18.77 3.60 -19.64
CA PHE A 345 20.20 3.30 -19.70
C PHE A 345 20.45 1.88 -20.22
N ASN A 346 19.85 0.88 -19.58
CA ASN A 346 20.03 -0.53 -19.96
C ASN A 346 19.53 -0.78 -21.38
N ALA A 347 18.40 -0.18 -21.78
CA ALA A 347 17.91 -0.29 -23.15
C ALA A 347 18.89 0.28 -24.18
N ARG A 348 19.50 1.45 -23.90
CA ARG A 348 20.48 2.07 -24.82
C ARG A 348 21.76 1.24 -24.90
N VAL A 349 22.26 0.74 -23.78
CA VAL A 349 23.47 -0.12 -23.72
C VAL A 349 23.23 -1.42 -24.48
N SER A 350 22.15 -2.15 -24.18
CA SER A 350 21.82 -3.40 -24.87
C SER A 350 21.58 -3.22 -26.38
N GLN A 351 21.05 -2.06 -26.80
CA GLN A 351 20.93 -1.74 -28.23
C GLN A 351 22.28 -1.47 -28.89
N ALA A 352 23.19 -0.79 -28.20
CA ALA A 352 24.54 -0.51 -28.69
C ALA A 352 25.35 -1.81 -28.82
N GLU A 353 25.31 -2.68 -27.82
CA GLU A 353 25.95 -4.00 -27.84
C GLU A 353 25.46 -4.86 -29.02
N LYS A 354 24.13 -4.94 -29.24
CA LYS A 354 23.55 -5.68 -30.37
C LYS A 354 23.96 -5.15 -31.74
N LYS A 355 24.29 -3.86 -31.84
CA LYS A 355 24.73 -3.21 -33.08
C LYS A 355 26.27 -3.19 -33.22
N GLY A 356 27.01 -3.60 -32.19
CA GLY A 356 28.47 -3.40 -32.13
C GLY A 356 28.89 -1.93 -32.12
N GLU A 357 28.00 -1.04 -31.67
CA GLU A 357 28.22 0.41 -31.59
C GLU A 357 28.90 0.74 -30.26
N LYS A 358 29.99 1.51 -30.28
CA LYS A 358 30.56 2.10 -29.07
C LYS A 358 29.83 3.39 -28.74
N ILE A 359 29.37 3.52 -27.50
CA ILE A 359 28.73 4.75 -27.03
C ILE A 359 29.84 5.75 -26.74
N SER A 360 29.95 6.80 -27.56
CA SER A 360 30.92 7.88 -27.35
C SER A 360 30.22 9.20 -27.04
N ARG A 361 30.91 10.07 -26.32
CA ARG A 361 30.44 11.43 -26.04
C ARG A 361 31.54 12.43 -26.34
N THR A 362 31.23 13.38 -27.21
CA THR A 362 32.10 14.53 -27.47
C THR A 362 31.83 15.62 -26.43
N VAL A 363 32.84 16.00 -25.67
CA VAL A 363 32.78 17.05 -24.65
C VAL A 363 33.78 18.16 -24.99
N GLN A 364 33.41 19.42 -24.74
CA GLN A 364 34.34 20.54 -24.85
C GLN A 364 35.25 20.54 -23.63
N THR A 365 36.55 20.29 -23.83
CA THR A 365 37.54 20.18 -22.76
C THR A 365 38.32 21.47 -22.51
N GLY A 366 38.20 22.45 -23.41
CA GLY A 366 38.75 23.79 -23.19
C GLY A 366 38.71 24.67 -24.43
N PHE A 367 39.59 25.65 -24.44
CA PHE A 367 39.89 26.50 -25.60
C PHE A 367 41.39 26.43 -25.88
N ASP A 368 41.75 26.38 -27.16
CA ASP A 368 43.14 26.44 -27.58
C ASP A 368 43.73 27.80 -27.18
N ARG A 369 44.89 27.78 -26.52
CA ARG A 369 45.55 28.99 -26.00
C ARG A 369 46.13 29.90 -27.09
N GLN A 370 46.27 29.41 -28.33
CA GLN A 370 46.79 30.17 -29.46
C GLN A 370 45.69 30.67 -30.39
N THR A 371 44.65 29.87 -30.64
CA THR A 371 43.59 30.20 -31.60
C THR A 371 42.28 30.66 -30.94
N GLY A 372 42.09 30.37 -29.65
CA GLY A 372 40.83 30.65 -28.94
C GLY A 372 39.67 29.74 -29.36
N GLU A 373 39.90 28.72 -30.19
CA GLU A 373 38.89 27.79 -30.65
C GLU A 373 38.57 26.73 -29.58
N ALA A 374 37.33 26.25 -29.56
CA ALA A 374 36.89 25.23 -28.63
C ALA A 374 37.54 23.86 -28.94
N ILE A 375 38.21 23.27 -27.96
CA ILE A 375 38.78 21.93 -28.07
C ILE A 375 37.71 20.93 -27.65
N TYR A 376 37.42 19.98 -28.55
CA TYR A 376 36.48 18.90 -28.33
C TYR A 376 37.23 17.57 -28.21
N GLU A 377 36.97 16.83 -27.13
CA GLU A 377 37.53 15.51 -26.92
C GLU A 377 36.39 14.48 -26.93
N THR A 378 36.57 13.38 -27.64
CA THR A 378 35.57 12.30 -27.71
C THR A 378 35.97 11.20 -26.75
N GLU A 379 35.18 11.04 -25.68
CA GLU A 379 35.35 9.99 -24.68
C GLU A 379 34.52 8.76 -25.09
N ASP A 380 35.18 7.62 -25.31
CA ASP A 380 34.50 6.32 -25.47
C ASP A 380 34.05 5.83 -24.09
N LEU A 381 32.76 5.53 -23.94
CA LEU A 381 32.18 5.05 -22.69
C LEU A 381 32.03 3.52 -22.76
N ASP A 382 32.86 2.81 -22.00
CA ASP A 382 32.69 1.38 -21.77
C ASP A 382 31.59 1.17 -20.72
N LEU A 383 30.39 0.81 -21.17
CA LEU A 383 29.20 0.76 -20.33
C LEU A 383 28.56 -0.62 -20.44
N GLU A 384 28.29 -1.21 -19.27
CA GLU A 384 27.51 -2.43 -19.13
C GLU A 384 26.12 -2.14 -18.56
N PRO A 385 25.10 -2.98 -18.85
CA PRO A 385 23.80 -2.86 -18.20
C PRO A 385 23.93 -2.91 -16.66
N MET A 386 23.24 -2.01 -15.99
CA MET A 386 23.28 -1.91 -14.53
C MET A 386 22.13 -2.72 -13.90
N PRO A 387 22.40 -3.59 -12.91
CA PRO A 387 21.34 -4.29 -12.19
C PRO A 387 20.55 -3.32 -11.30
N TYR A 388 19.29 -3.63 -11.03
CA TYR A 388 18.61 -3.03 -9.88
C TYR A 388 19.32 -3.41 -8.58
N ILE A 389 19.33 -2.51 -7.60
CA ILE A 389 19.83 -2.82 -6.26
C ILE A 389 18.68 -2.73 -5.27
N VAL A 390 18.47 -3.78 -4.48
CA VAL A 390 17.50 -3.77 -3.38
C VAL A 390 18.26 -3.89 -2.06
N VAL A 391 18.13 -2.86 -1.22
CA VAL A 391 18.67 -2.85 0.14
C VAL A 391 17.57 -3.29 1.10
N ILE A 392 17.83 -4.36 1.86
CA ILE A 392 16.88 -4.93 2.81
C ILE A 392 17.45 -4.78 4.21
N ILE A 393 16.70 -4.11 5.08
CA ILE A 393 17.04 -3.91 6.50
C ILE A 393 15.98 -4.63 7.32
N ASP A 394 16.33 -5.72 8.02
CA ASP A 394 15.34 -6.48 8.80
C ASP A 394 14.86 -5.72 10.06
N GLU A 395 15.77 -5.12 10.81
CA GLU A 395 15.43 -4.39 12.04
C GLU A 395 16.10 -3.02 12.07
N MET A 396 15.42 -2.02 11.52
CA MET A 396 15.89 -0.64 11.48
C MET A 396 16.11 -0.07 12.89
N ALA A 397 15.29 -0.47 13.87
CA ALA A 397 15.37 0.05 15.22
C ALA A 397 16.74 -0.18 15.88
N ASP A 398 17.37 -1.33 15.62
CA ASP A 398 18.68 -1.66 16.17
C ASP A 398 19.78 -0.77 15.57
N LEU A 399 19.65 -0.42 14.29
CA LEU A 399 20.55 0.52 13.62
C LEU A 399 20.37 1.94 14.15
N MET A 400 19.12 2.35 14.37
CA MET A 400 18.78 3.68 14.89
C MET A 400 19.34 3.92 16.29
N MET A 401 19.33 2.90 17.15
CA MET A 401 19.88 2.98 18.50
C MET A 401 21.39 3.22 18.54
N VAL A 402 22.13 2.76 17.53
CA VAL A 402 23.60 2.85 17.50
C VAL A 402 24.09 4.04 16.66
N ALA A 403 23.47 4.28 15.51
CA ALA A 403 23.93 5.25 14.52
C ALA A 403 22.79 6.02 13.84
N GLY A 404 21.73 6.36 14.58
CA GLY A 404 20.49 6.91 14.01
C GLY A 404 20.64 8.08 13.05
N LYS A 405 21.49 9.08 13.37
CA LYS A 405 21.70 10.26 12.49
C LYS A 405 22.27 9.89 11.12
N ASP A 406 23.27 9.01 11.09
CA ASP A 406 23.90 8.57 9.84
C ASP A 406 22.96 7.68 9.01
N ILE A 407 22.24 6.78 9.69
CA ILE A 407 21.26 5.88 9.05
C ILE A 407 20.11 6.70 8.45
N GLU A 408 19.49 7.57 9.23
CA GLU A 408 18.38 8.43 8.79
C GLU A 408 18.81 9.31 7.61
N GLY A 409 19.98 9.95 7.68
CA GLY A 409 20.49 10.78 6.60
C GLY A 409 20.74 10.00 5.30
N ALA A 410 21.31 8.80 5.38
CA ALA A 410 21.55 7.97 4.20
C ALA A 410 20.23 7.43 3.60
N VAL A 411 19.33 6.93 4.46
CA VAL A 411 18.02 6.42 4.07
C VAL A 411 17.16 7.51 3.44
N GLN A 412 17.12 8.71 4.03
CA GLN A 412 16.41 9.86 3.48
C GLN A 412 16.92 10.20 2.08
N ARG A 413 18.24 10.26 1.90
CA ARG A 413 18.86 10.60 0.62
C ARG A 413 18.55 9.56 -0.45
N LEU A 414 18.62 8.28 -0.10
CA LEU A 414 18.18 7.20 -1.00
C LEU A 414 16.70 7.37 -1.33
N ALA A 415 15.85 7.55 -0.33
CA ALA A 415 14.41 7.59 -0.52
C ALA A 415 13.94 8.71 -1.47
N GLN A 416 14.67 9.83 -1.49
CA GLN A 416 14.38 10.98 -2.34
C GLN A 416 14.85 10.82 -3.79
N MET A 417 15.97 10.13 -4.02
CA MET A 417 16.67 10.19 -5.32
C MET A 417 16.94 8.83 -5.95
N ALA A 418 16.78 7.71 -5.24
CA ALA A 418 17.25 6.40 -5.68
C ALA A 418 16.39 5.75 -6.78
N ARG A 419 15.11 6.13 -6.88
CA ARG A 419 14.13 5.52 -7.81
C ARG A 419 14.63 5.44 -9.26
N ALA A 420 15.08 6.56 -9.83
CA ALA A 420 15.51 6.58 -11.23
C ALA A 420 16.84 5.86 -11.44
N ALA A 421 17.68 5.78 -10.40
CA ALA A 421 18.92 5.02 -10.40
C ALA A 421 18.71 3.50 -10.22
N GLY A 422 17.45 3.04 -10.06
CA GLY A 422 17.14 1.62 -9.88
C GLY A 422 17.57 1.06 -8.53
N ILE A 423 17.62 1.90 -7.51
CA ILE A 423 17.98 1.50 -6.15
C ILE A 423 16.72 1.61 -5.28
N HIS A 424 16.42 0.55 -4.54
CA HIS A 424 15.20 0.39 -3.75
C HIS A 424 15.54 -0.02 -2.33
N VAL A 425 14.73 0.40 -1.36
CA VAL A 425 14.98 0.12 0.06
C VAL A 425 13.73 -0.51 0.66
N ILE A 426 13.89 -1.69 1.23
CA ILE A 426 12.90 -2.36 2.07
C ILE A 426 13.41 -2.27 3.50
N MET A 427 12.74 -1.48 4.33
CA MET A 427 13.07 -1.39 5.75
C MET A 427 12.01 -2.08 6.55
N ALA A 428 12.43 -2.82 7.57
CA ALA A 428 11.52 -3.46 8.48
C ALA A 428 11.85 -3.12 9.94
N THR A 429 10.83 -3.19 10.79
CA THR A 429 10.96 -2.95 12.22
C THR A 429 9.90 -3.72 13.00
N GLN A 430 10.27 -4.28 14.14
CA GLN A 430 9.29 -4.82 15.11
C GLN A 430 8.85 -3.78 16.13
N ARG A 431 9.48 -2.60 16.12
CA ARG A 431 9.25 -1.51 17.06
C ARG A 431 8.71 -0.30 16.29
N PRO A 432 7.39 -0.23 16.02
CA PRO A 432 6.79 0.89 15.30
C PRO A 432 6.61 2.13 16.21
N SER A 433 7.68 2.59 16.86
CA SER A 433 7.69 3.80 17.68
C SER A 433 8.04 5.03 16.84
N VAL A 434 7.71 6.22 17.37
CA VAL A 434 8.03 7.51 16.73
C VAL A 434 9.54 7.72 16.62
N ASP A 435 10.32 7.14 17.53
CA ASP A 435 11.79 7.25 17.55
C ASP A 435 12.45 6.42 16.44
N VAL A 436 11.79 5.35 15.98
CA VAL A 436 12.28 4.49 14.90
C VAL A 436 11.71 4.95 13.56
N ILE A 437 10.39 5.17 13.51
CA ILE A 437 9.67 5.61 12.32
C ILE A 437 9.45 7.12 12.43
N THR A 438 10.54 7.87 12.27
CA THR A 438 10.54 9.34 12.39
C THR A 438 9.64 9.99 11.32
N GLY A 439 9.28 11.26 11.54
CA GLY A 439 8.54 12.05 10.54
C GLY A 439 9.27 12.11 9.19
N THR A 440 10.60 12.20 9.21
CA THR A 440 11.45 12.18 8.01
C THR A 440 11.32 10.88 7.24
N ILE A 441 11.36 9.73 7.95
CA ILE A 441 11.22 8.42 7.30
C ILE A 441 9.84 8.30 6.66
N LYS A 442 8.77 8.63 7.38
CA LYS A 442 7.39 8.58 6.84
C LYS A 442 7.20 9.48 5.63
N ALA A 443 7.82 10.66 5.61
CA ALA A 443 7.70 11.59 4.50
C ALA A 443 8.33 11.07 3.19
N ASN A 444 9.29 10.14 3.26
CA ASN A 444 9.99 9.62 2.08
C ASN A 444 9.67 8.15 1.76
N PHE A 445 8.92 7.46 2.63
CA PHE A 445 8.44 6.09 2.43
C PHE A 445 6.90 6.12 2.35
N PRO A 446 6.32 6.42 1.16
CA PRO A 446 4.87 6.54 0.99
C PRO A 446 4.14 5.19 1.00
N THR A 447 4.89 4.08 0.99
CA THR A 447 4.42 2.69 0.98
C THR A 447 5.06 1.97 2.15
#